data_AF-A0A8C0UML7-F1
#
_entry.id   AF-A0A8C0UML7-F1
#
_cell.length_a   1.000
_cell.length_b   1.000
_cell.length_c   1.000
_cell.angle_alpha   90.00
_cell.angle_beta   90.00
_cell.angle_gamma   90.00
#
_symmetry.space_group_name_H-M   'P 1'
#
loop_
_entity.id
_entity.type
_entity.pdbx_description
1 polymer ?
#
loop_
_entity_poly.entity_id
_entity_poly.type
_entity_poly.pdbx_seq_one_letter_code
_entity_poly.pdbx_strand_id
1 'polypeptide(L)'
;MMAQLQQGGPDEKEKTTALKDLLSRIDLDELMKKDEPPLEFPDTLEGFEYIFNEKGQLRHIKTGEPFVFNYREDLHRWNQKRYEALGEIITKYIYELLEKECHLKKVTLPVDAIETEPKSFIFMSEDALVNPDKLLVLIHGNGVVRAGQWARRLIINEDLDSGTQIPYIKRAIEEGYGVIVLNPNENYIEVEKTKAQIQLSSDISDEPAEKRERKDKIQKETKKRRDFYEKYRNPQKEKETMQIYIRDNGSPEEHAIYVWDHFISQSAAENVFFVAHSYGGLAFVELMIQREAEVKNRVTAVALTDSVHNVWHQEVGKTIREWMRENCCNWVSSSEPLDTSVESMLPDCPRVSAGTERHELTSWKSFPSVFKFFGEAVKAKNSLVKPTPTRRSNRIKYEEF
;
A
#
# COMPACT_ATOMS: atom_id res chain seq x y z
N MET A 1 0.05 72.48 -31.45
CA MET A 1 0.25 71.01 -31.42
C MET A 1 -1.07 70.36 -31.05
N MET A 2 -1.71 69.64 -31.98
CA MET A 2 -2.59 68.48 -31.74
C MET A 2 -2.99 67.97 -33.13
N ALA A 3 -2.35 66.90 -33.59
CA ALA A 3 -2.79 66.13 -34.75
C ALA A 3 -3.68 64.99 -34.25
N GLN A 4 -4.92 64.94 -34.75
CA GLN A 4 -5.91 63.93 -34.43
C GLN A 4 -5.49 62.56 -34.99
N LEU A 5 -5.50 61.55 -34.13
CA LEU A 5 -5.40 60.14 -34.49
C LEU A 5 -6.67 59.70 -35.24
N GLN A 6 -6.49 59.18 -36.45
CA GLN A 6 -7.52 58.52 -37.25
C GLN A 6 -8.07 57.30 -36.52
N GLN A 7 -9.40 57.20 -36.49
CA GLN A 7 -10.15 56.03 -36.05
C GLN A 7 -9.97 54.89 -37.08
N GLY A 8 -9.55 53.71 -36.61
CA GLY A 8 -9.49 52.48 -37.41
C GLY A 8 -10.86 52.11 -37.97
N GLY A 9 -10.88 51.73 -39.25
CA GLY A 9 -12.10 51.45 -40.02
C GLY A 9 -12.82 50.15 -39.61
N PRO A 10 -14.05 49.93 -40.10
CA PRO A 10 -14.92 48.78 -39.74
C PRO A 10 -14.31 47.40 -40.00
N ASP A 11 -13.35 47.33 -40.93
CA ASP A 11 -12.77 46.11 -41.49
C ASP A 11 -11.83 45.36 -40.52
N GLU A 12 -11.18 46.06 -39.57
CA GLU A 12 -10.33 45.42 -38.55
C GLU A 12 -11.13 44.80 -37.40
N LYS A 13 -12.29 45.39 -37.06
CA LYS A 13 -13.18 44.85 -36.03
C LYS A 13 -13.91 43.60 -36.49
N GLU A 14 -14.28 43.51 -37.77
CA GLU A 14 -14.86 42.29 -38.34
C GLU A 14 -13.84 41.16 -38.44
N LYS A 15 -12.60 41.45 -38.87
CA LYS A 15 -11.52 40.44 -38.94
C LYS A 15 -11.13 39.88 -37.57
N THR A 16 -11.09 40.72 -36.54
CA THR A 16 -10.79 40.28 -35.16
C THR A 16 -11.94 39.49 -34.53
N THR A 17 -13.19 39.77 -34.92
CA THR A 17 -14.36 39.02 -34.46
C THR A 17 -14.47 37.67 -35.16
N ALA A 18 -14.23 37.62 -36.47
CA ALA A 18 -14.16 36.38 -37.25
C ALA A 18 -13.02 35.46 -36.79
N LEU A 19 -11.85 36.00 -36.44
CA LEU A 19 -10.74 35.22 -35.90
C LEU A 19 -11.05 34.64 -34.51
N LYS A 20 -11.73 35.42 -33.64
CA LYS A 20 -12.20 34.94 -32.34
C LYS A 20 -13.28 33.85 -32.46
N ASP A 21 -14.17 33.97 -33.43
CA ASP A 21 -15.22 33.00 -33.73
C ASP A 21 -14.66 31.72 -34.41
N LEU A 22 -13.54 31.83 -35.14
CA LEU A 22 -12.81 30.69 -35.67
C LEU A 22 -12.07 29.93 -34.56
N LEU A 23 -11.40 30.65 -33.66
CA LEU A 23 -10.68 30.09 -32.51
C LEU A 23 -11.61 29.47 -31.46
N SER A 24 -12.83 29.99 -31.28
CA SER A 24 -13.83 29.41 -30.37
C SER A 24 -14.48 28.13 -30.93
N ARG A 25 -14.34 27.88 -32.23
CA ARG A 25 -14.80 26.64 -32.92
C ARG A 25 -13.71 25.57 -33.01
N ILE A 26 -12.46 25.92 -32.75
CA ILE A 26 -11.36 24.96 -32.65
C ILE A 26 -11.37 24.46 -31.21
N ASP A 27 -11.76 23.19 -31.03
CA ASP A 27 -11.53 22.50 -29.77
C ASP A 27 -10.01 22.28 -29.64
N LEU A 28 -9.33 23.20 -28.95
CA LEU A 28 -7.90 23.15 -28.71
C LEU A 28 -7.51 21.86 -27.98
N ASP A 29 -8.38 21.29 -27.14
CA ASP A 29 -8.13 20.01 -26.48
C ASP A 29 -8.20 18.85 -27.49
N GLU A 30 -9.10 18.91 -28.48
CA GLU A 30 -9.19 17.93 -29.57
C GLU A 30 -8.04 18.05 -30.57
N LEU A 31 -7.56 19.27 -30.82
CA LEU A 31 -6.40 19.55 -31.65
C LEU A 31 -5.10 19.07 -30.97
N MET A 32 -4.93 19.34 -29.68
CA MET A 32 -3.78 18.88 -28.87
C MET A 32 -3.77 17.36 -28.70
N LYS A 33 -4.94 16.69 -28.66
CA LYS A 33 -5.04 15.22 -28.65
C LYS A 33 -4.55 14.56 -29.95
N LYS A 34 -4.55 15.25 -31.09
CA LYS A 34 -4.10 14.68 -32.38
C LYS A 34 -2.58 14.57 -32.51
N ASP A 35 -1.83 15.39 -31.78
CA ASP A 35 -0.36 15.40 -31.80
C ASP A 35 0.26 14.66 -30.59
N GLU A 36 -0.54 14.19 -29.63
CA GLU A 36 -0.04 13.35 -28.54
C GLU A 36 0.38 11.96 -29.07
N PRO A 37 1.59 11.47 -28.72
CA PRO A 37 2.03 10.14 -29.10
C PRO A 37 1.12 9.05 -28.50
N PRO A 38 1.03 7.87 -29.16
CA PRO A 38 0.21 6.78 -28.66
C PRO A 38 0.63 6.36 -27.26
N LEU A 39 -0.35 5.99 -26.44
CA LEU A 39 -0.16 5.45 -25.09
C LEU A 39 0.11 3.95 -25.14
N GLU A 40 1.00 3.54 -26.04
CA GLU A 40 1.48 2.18 -26.18
C GLU A 40 2.90 2.10 -25.62
N PHE A 41 3.09 1.21 -24.66
CA PHE A 41 4.37 1.03 -23.97
C PHE A 41 4.79 -0.43 -24.07
N PRO A 42 6.11 -0.72 -24.04
CA PRO A 42 6.62 -2.08 -23.96
C PRO A 42 6.08 -2.84 -22.74
N ASP A 43 6.19 -4.16 -22.72
CA ASP A 43 5.74 -5.02 -21.63
C ASP A 43 6.89 -5.68 -20.85
N THR A 44 8.14 -5.36 -21.20
CA THR A 44 9.37 -5.85 -20.56
C THR A 44 10.28 -4.70 -20.12
N LEU A 45 11.16 -4.95 -19.12
CA LEU A 45 12.14 -3.98 -18.67
C LEU A 45 13.14 -3.64 -19.79
N GLU A 46 13.55 -4.65 -20.56
CA GLU A 46 14.44 -4.51 -21.70
C GLU A 46 13.80 -3.66 -22.80
N GLY A 47 12.49 -3.81 -23.03
CA GLY A 47 11.74 -2.96 -23.95
C GLY A 47 11.71 -1.49 -23.50
N PHE A 48 11.72 -1.23 -22.20
CA PHE A 48 11.90 0.09 -21.62
C PHE A 48 13.36 0.59 -21.63
N GLU A 49 14.30 -0.24 -22.10
CA GLU A 49 15.75 -0.03 -22.07
C GLU A 49 16.34 0.04 -20.65
N TYR A 50 15.72 -0.60 -19.65
CA TYR A 50 16.23 -0.66 -18.28
C TYR A 50 16.51 -2.09 -17.81
N ILE A 51 17.42 -2.21 -16.84
CA ILE A 51 17.72 -3.45 -16.11
C ILE A 51 18.05 -3.11 -14.66
N PHE A 52 17.79 -4.02 -13.73
CA PHE A 52 18.33 -3.93 -12.38
C PHE A 52 19.79 -4.39 -12.37
N ASN A 53 20.70 -3.53 -11.91
CA ASN A 53 22.11 -3.89 -11.77
C ASN A 53 22.36 -4.78 -10.53
N GLU A 54 23.60 -5.21 -10.31
CA GLU A 54 23.99 -6.04 -9.16
C GLU A 54 23.71 -5.40 -7.78
N LYS A 55 23.55 -4.07 -7.73
CA LYS A 55 23.19 -3.32 -6.52
C LYS A 55 21.67 -3.16 -6.37
N GLY A 56 20.87 -3.83 -7.21
CA GLY A 56 19.42 -3.74 -7.23
C GLY A 56 18.89 -2.39 -7.72
N GLN A 57 19.67 -1.61 -8.46
CA GLN A 57 19.26 -0.29 -8.93
C GLN A 57 18.78 -0.36 -10.39
N LEU A 58 17.64 0.25 -10.70
CA LEU A 58 17.13 0.35 -12.07
C LEU A 58 18.00 1.31 -12.88
N ARG A 59 18.67 0.81 -13.93
CA ARG A 59 19.60 1.57 -14.77
C ARG A 59 19.35 1.31 -16.24
N HIS A 60 19.55 2.35 -17.04
CA HIS A 60 19.43 2.25 -18.48
C HIS A 60 20.51 1.29 -19.03
N ILE A 61 20.12 0.34 -19.87
CA ILE A 61 20.99 -0.78 -20.30
C ILE A 61 22.28 -0.28 -20.98
N LYS A 62 22.17 0.74 -21.84
CA LYS A 62 23.32 1.26 -22.61
C LYS A 62 24.17 2.29 -21.84
N THR A 63 23.54 3.25 -21.17
CA THR A 63 24.23 4.39 -20.56
C THR A 63 24.55 4.19 -19.08
N GLY A 64 23.86 3.27 -18.41
CA GLY A 64 23.96 3.10 -16.96
C GLY A 64 23.30 4.23 -16.16
N GLU A 65 22.54 5.13 -16.80
CA GLU A 65 21.90 6.26 -16.13
C GLU A 65 20.63 5.85 -15.36
N PRO A 66 20.22 6.60 -14.32
CA PRO A 66 18.97 6.37 -13.59
C PRO A 66 17.70 6.54 -14.45
N PHE A 67 16.56 6.17 -13.89
CA PHE A 67 15.27 6.40 -14.52
C PHE A 67 14.98 7.90 -14.69
N VAL A 68 14.51 8.29 -15.88
CA VAL A 68 14.07 9.65 -16.18
C VAL A 68 12.56 9.69 -16.35
N PHE A 69 11.88 10.43 -15.45
CA PHE A 69 10.42 10.60 -15.50
C PHE A 69 9.98 11.52 -16.65
N ASN A 70 10.60 12.70 -16.77
CA ASN A 70 10.33 13.66 -17.85
C ASN A 70 11.06 13.22 -19.14
N TYR A 71 10.68 12.05 -19.66
CA TYR A 71 11.32 11.46 -20.84
C TYR A 71 11.01 12.26 -22.12
N ARG A 72 9.79 12.80 -22.22
CA ARG A 72 9.43 13.78 -23.25
C ARG A 72 9.08 15.12 -22.60
N GLU A 73 9.72 16.19 -23.04
CA GLU A 73 9.39 17.54 -22.59
C GLU A 73 7.92 17.88 -22.91
N ASP A 74 7.27 18.62 -22.01
CA ASP A 74 5.88 19.08 -22.09
C ASP A 74 4.77 18.00 -22.23
N LEU A 75 5.11 16.72 -22.25
CA LEU A 75 4.16 15.60 -22.32
C LEU A 75 3.93 14.92 -20.97
N HIS A 76 3.46 15.69 -19.98
CA HIS A 76 3.25 15.19 -18.61
C HIS A 76 2.34 13.95 -18.55
N ARG A 77 1.22 13.97 -19.28
CA ARG A 77 0.27 12.84 -19.34
C ARG A 77 0.94 11.57 -19.86
N TRP A 78 1.68 11.68 -20.96
CA TRP A 78 2.37 10.54 -21.56
C TRP A 78 3.46 9.99 -20.63
N ASN A 79 4.28 10.88 -20.02
CA ASN A 79 5.32 10.49 -19.06
C ASN A 79 4.73 9.77 -17.83
N GLN A 80 3.59 10.25 -17.32
CA GLN A 80 2.86 9.60 -16.24
C GLN A 80 2.39 8.19 -16.64
N LYS A 81 1.85 8.03 -17.85
CA LYS A 81 1.42 6.72 -18.37
C LYS A 81 2.59 5.76 -18.60
N ARG A 82 3.73 6.28 -19.08
CA ARG A 82 4.99 5.52 -19.18
C ARG A 82 5.46 5.00 -17.82
N TYR A 83 5.41 5.87 -16.79
CA TYR A 83 5.78 5.51 -15.42
C TYR A 83 4.83 4.45 -14.83
N GLU A 84 3.53 4.57 -15.09
CA GLU A 84 2.53 3.56 -14.70
C GLU A 84 2.83 2.20 -15.34
N ALA A 85 3.04 2.16 -16.66
CA ALA A 85 3.37 0.95 -17.39
C ALA A 85 4.66 0.28 -16.88
N LEU A 86 5.72 1.05 -16.65
CA LEU A 86 6.95 0.54 -16.03
C LEU A 86 6.69 -0.06 -14.63
N GLY A 87 5.83 0.58 -13.84
CA GLY A 87 5.45 0.08 -12.51
C GLY A 87 4.76 -1.28 -12.51
N GLU A 88 3.96 -1.58 -13.54
CA GLU A 88 3.31 -2.88 -13.70
C GLU A 88 4.33 -3.97 -14.09
N ILE A 89 5.31 -3.63 -14.92
CA ILE A 89 6.42 -4.54 -15.26
C ILE A 89 7.26 -4.86 -14.02
N ILE A 90 7.60 -3.83 -13.24
CA ILE A 90 8.35 -3.98 -11.98
C ILE A 90 7.59 -4.87 -11.00
N THR A 91 6.26 -4.76 -10.93
CA THR A 91 5.44 -5.62 -10.08
C THR A 91 5.59 -7.09 -10.46
N LYS A 92 5.54 -7.42 -11.77
CA LYS A 92 5.79 -8.79 -12.26
C LYS A 92 7.20 -9.26 -11.97
N TYR A 93 8.20 -8.41 -12.20
CA TYR A 93 9.60 -8.70 -11.89
C TYR A 93 9.80 -9.05 -10.40
N ILE A 94 9.18 -8.30 -9.49
CA ILE A 94 9.27 -8.56 -8.05
C ILE A 94 8.60 -9.90 -7.70
N TYR A 95 7.48 -10.25 -8.32
CA TYR A 95 6.89 -11.59 -8.13
C TYR A 95 7.85 -12.70 -8.53
N GLU A 96 8.58 -12.55 -9.63
CA GLU A 96 9.61 -13.52 -10.01
C GLU A 96 10.74 -13.61 -8.98
N LEU A 97 11.17 -12.49 -8.40
CA LEU A 97 12.17 -12.48 -7.33
C LEU A 97 11.65 -13.19 -6.07
N LEU A 98 10.38 -12.98 -5.70
CA LEU A 98 9.77 -13.66 -4.56
C LEU A 98 9.72 -15.18 -4.76
N GLU A 99 9.43 -15.64 -5.98
CA GLU A 99 9.38 -17.07 -6.31
C GLU A 99 10.78 -17.69 -6.43
N LYS A 100 11.69 -17.02 -7.15
CA LYS A 100 13.01 -17.59 -7.50
C LYS A 100 14.05 -17.39 -6.41
N GLU A 101 14.10 -16.22 -5.78
CA GLU A 101 15.12 -15.88 -4.78
C GLU A 101 14.65 -16.05 -3.34
N CYS A 102 13.34 -15.83 -3.07
CA CYS A 102 12.79 -15.98 -1.72
C CYS A 102 12.05 -17.31 -1.53
N HIS A 103 11.92 -18.12 -2.59
CA HIS A 103 11.26 -19.43 -2.58
C HIS A 103 9.82 -19.40 -2.04
N LEU A 104 9.12 -18.28 -2.24
CA LEU A 104 7.72 -18.15 -1.86
C LEU A 104 6.81 -18.66 -2.96
N LYS A 105 5.69 -19.30 -2.58
CA LYS A 105 4.67 -19.79 -3.49
C LYS A 105 3.47 -18.86 -3.47
N LYS A 106 2.87 -18.59 -4.64
CA LYS A 106 1.56 -17.93 -4.73
C LYS A 106 0.47 -18.89 -4.27
N VAL A 107 -0.39 -18.40 -3.40
CA VAL A 107 -1.61 -19.11 -2.98
C VAL A 107 -2.81 -18.27 -3.35
N THR A 108 -3.66 -18.84 -4.20
CA THR A 108 -4.85 -18.18 -4.72
C THR A 108 -5.90 -17.95 -3.64
N LEU A 109 -6.56 -16.80 -3.73
CA LEU A 109 -7.68 -16.41 -2.88
C LEU A 109 -8.91 -16.08 -3.75
N PRO A 110 -10.13 -16.40 -3.30
CA PRO A 110 -10.46 -17.26 -2.16
C PRO A 110 -9.90 -18.68 -2.27
N VAL A 111 -9.79 -19.40 -1.15
CA VAL A 111 -9.21 -20.76 -1.10
C VAL A 111 -10.08 -21.80 -1.79
N ASP A 112 -11.37 -21.51 -1.90
CA ASP A 112 -12.41 -22.30 -2.54
C ASP A 112 -12.88 -21.65 -3.86
N ALA A 113 -12.03 -20.81 -4.48
CA ALA A 113 -12.44 -20.02 -5.63
C ALA A 113 -12.85 -20.88 -6.84
N ILE A 114 -14.03 -20.62 -7.39
CA ILE A 114 -14.49 -21.24 -8.64
C ILE A 114 -13.73 -20.66 -9.86
N GLU A 115 -13.77 -21.34 -11.00
CA GLU A 115 -13.00 -20.93 -12.20
C GLU A 115 -13.34 -19.52 -12.69
N THR A 116 -14.61 -19.13 -12.60
CA THR A 116 -15.14 -17.90 -13.20
C THR A 116 -15.20 -16.70 -12.26
N GLU A 117 -14.89 -16.85 -10.98
CA GLU A 117 -14.94 -15.73 -10.03
C GLU A 117 -13.61 -14.94 -9.99
N PRO A 118 -13.63 -13.64 -9.62
CA PRO A 118 -12.42 -12.86 -9.41
C PRO A 118 -11.52 -13.47 -8.32
N LYS A 119 -10.21 -13.44 -8.54
CA LYS A 119 -9.21 -14.05 -7.65
C LYS A 119 -8.10 -13.07 -7.33
N SER A 120 -7.53 -13.21 -6.13
CA SER A 120 -6.29 -12.59 -5.68
C SER A 120 -5.29 -13.69 -5.32
N PHE A 121 -4.19 -13.32 -4.69
CA PHE A 121 -3.27 -14.26 -4.07
C PHE A 121 -2.48 -13.62 -2.93
N ILE A 122 -1.89 -14.47 -2.10
CA ILE A 122 -0.79 -14.13 -1.18
C ILE A 122 0.47 -14.89 -1.59
N PHE A 123 1.62 -14.48 -1.08
CA PHE A 123 2.82 -15.33 -1.10
C PHE A 123 3.03 -15.96 0.27
N MET A 124 3.49 -17.21 0.28
CA MET A 124 3.93 -17.87 1.52
C MET A 124 5.16 -18.74 1.31
N SER A 125 5.99 -18.87 2.35
CA SER A 125 7.06 -19.86 2.38
C SER A 125 6.47 -21.27 2.53
N GLU A 126 7.22 -22.29 2.11
CA GLU A 126 6.77 -23.69 2.18
C GLU A 126 6.44 -24.15 3.61
N ASP A 127 7.14 -23.63 4.60
CA ASP A 127 6.98 -23.95 6.01
C ASP A 127 5.98 -23.04 6.75
N ALA A 128 5.40 -22.01 6.10
CA ALA A 128 4.63 -20.95 6.76
C ALA A 128 3.50 -21.45 7.67
N LEU A 129 2.84 -22.56 7.32
CA LEU A 129 1.75 -23.13 8.11
C LEU A 129 2.20 -24.22 9.11
N VAL A 130 3.37 -24.82 8.89
CA VAL A 130 3.85 -25.98 9.67
C VAL A 130 5.01 -25.67 10.60
N ASN A 131 5.67 -24.52 10.42
CA ASN A 131 6.72 -24.03 11.30
C ASN A 131 6.14 -23.75 12.69
N PRO A 132 6.59 -24.46 13.75
CA PRO A 132 6.02 -24.32 15.08
C PRO A 132 6.57 -23.11 15.87
N ASP A 133 7.67 -22.51 15.42
CA ASP A 133 8.37 -21.47 16.19
C ASP A 133 7.84 -20.07 15.83
N LYS A 134 8.13 -19.60 14.61
CA LYS A 134 7.90 -18.20 14.22
C LYS A 134 7.26 -18.06 12.85
N LEU A 135 6.33 -17.11 12.75
CA LEU A 135 5.70 -16.70 11.49
C LEU A 135 5.79 -15.17 11.36
N LEU A 136 6.33 -14.68 10.25
CA LEU A 136 6.33 -13.26 9.89
C LEU A 136 5.25 -12.98 8.85
N VAL A 137 4.43 -11.97 9.09
CA VAL A 137 3.37 -11.50 8.20
C VAL A 137 3.68 -10.07 7.75
N LEU A 138 3.72 -9.84 6.43
CA LEU A 138 4.04 -8.53 5.84
C LEU A 138 2.81 -7.91 5.18
N ILE A 139 2.49 -6.66 5.55
CA ILE A 139 1.36 -5.90 5.02
C ILE A 139 1.86 -4.55 4.49
N HIS A 140 1.73 -4.32 3.19
CA HIS A 140 2.09 -3.04 2.57
C HIS A 140 0.97 -1.99 2.70
N GLY A 141 1.28 -0.73 2.35
CA GLY A 141 0.32 0.37 2.36
C GLY A 141 -0.71 0.32 1.21
N ASN A 142 -1.56 1.32 1.13
CA ASN A 142 -2.56 1.46 0.06
C ASN A 142 -1.94 2.07 -1.21
N GLY A 143 -2.62 1.97 -2.34
CA GLY A 143 -2.25 2.57 -3.62
C GLY A 143 -1.89 1.54 -4.68
N VAL A 144 -0.89 1.88 -5.50
CA VAL A 144 -0.47 1.07 -6.66
C VAL A 144 0.58 0.01 -6.32
N VAL A 145 0.94 -0.12 -5.04
CA VAL A 145 1.83 -1.19 -4.57
C VAL A 145 1.06 -2.50 -4.45
N ARG A 146 1.80 -3.61 -4.57
CA ARG A 146 1.32 -4.99 -4.46
C ARG A 146 2.23 -5.79 -3.56
N ALA A 147 1.87 -7.04 -3.28
CA ALA A 147 2.70 -7.98 -2.52
C ALA A 147 4.18 -7.92 -2.95
N GLY A 148 5.08 -7.89 -1.98
CA GLY A 148 6.51 -7.72 -2.20
C GLY A 148 7.01 -6.28 -2.22
N GLN A 149 6.14 -5.26 -2.21
CA GLN A 149 6.53 -3.86 -2.39
C GLN A 149 6.21 -2.99 -1.16
N TRP A 150 7.15 -2.13 -0.78
CA TRP A 150 6.88 -1.00 0.12
C TRP A 150 6.51 0.24 -0.69
N ALA A 151 7.28 0.57 -1.72
CA ALA A 151 7.05 1.77 -2.53
C ALA A 151 7.65 1.66 -3.94
N ARG A 152 6.77 1.77 -4.95
CA ARG A 152 7.16 1.81 -6.38
C ARG A 152 8.19 2.90 -6.68
N ARG A 153 8.07 4.07 -6.03
CA ARG A 153 8.99 5.19 -6.21
C ARG A 153 10.42 4.84 -5.78
N LEU A 154 10.59 4.11 -4.68
CA LEU A 154 11.91 3.70 -4.20
C LEU A 154 12.53 2.67 -5.13
N ILE A 155 11.75 1.67 -5.55
CA ILE A 155 12.21 0.63 -6.48
C ILE A 155 12.77 1.25 -7.77
N ILE A 156 12.09 2.26 -8.31
CA ILE A 156 12.48 2.89 -9.57
C ILE A 156 13.68 3.84 -9.40
N ASN A 157 13.75 4.61 -8.31
CA ASN A 157 14.70 5.73 -8.19
C ASN A 157 15.88 5.45 -7.27
N GLU A 158 15.78 4.49 -6.36
CA GLU A 158 16.81 4.16 -5.37
C GLU A 158 17.34 2.74 -5.68
N ASP A 159 16.64 1.71 -5.20
CA ASP A 159 17.01 0.30 -5.29
C ASP A 159 15.86 -0.65 -4.86
N LEU A 160 16.04 -1.93 -5.15
CA LEU A 160 15.14 -3.01 -4.73
C LEU A 160 15.09 -3.15 -3.20
N ASP A 161 16.20 -3.00 -2.49
CA ASP A 161 16.25 -3.25 -1.05
C ASP A 161 15.33 -2.29 -0.28
N SER A 162 15.46 -0.99 -0.54
CA SER A 162 14.67 0.03 0.13
C SER A 162 13.20 0.04 -0.30
N GLY A 163 12.92 -0.38 -1.54
CA GLY A 163 11.59 -0.33 -2.13
C GLY A 163 10.75 -1.59 -1.97
N THR A 164 11.35 -2.72 -1.59
CA THR A 164 10.70 -4.03 -1.54
C THR A 164 10.70 -4.64 -0.14
N GLN A 165 9.83 -5.63 0.02
CA GLN A 165 9.74 -6.47 1.22
C GLN A 165 10.83 -7.56 1.25
N ILE A 166 11.62 -7.71 0.18
CA ILE A 166 12.60 -8.79 0.01
C ILE A 166 13.63 -8.84 1.15
N PRO A 167 14.21 -7.73 1.63
CA PRO A 167 15.14 -7.79 2.76
C PRO A 167 14.52 -8.33 4.06
N TYR A 168 13.25 -7.97 4.33
CA TYR A 168 12.50 -8.53 5.45
C TYR A 168 12.29 -10.03 5.30
N ILE A 169 11.91 -10.47 4.10
CA ILE A 169 11.67 -11.89 3.79
C ILE A 169 12.96 -12.69 3.93
N LYS A 170 14.06 -12.25 3.31
CA LYS A 170 15.37 -12.92 3.38
C LYS A 170 15.85 -13.01 4.83
N ARG A 171 15.78 -11.92 5.61
CA ARG A 171 16.16 -11.94 7.02
C ARG A 171 15.28 -12.86 7.86
N ALA A 172 13.97 -12.88 7.61
CA ALA A 172 13.04 -13.76 8.32
C ALA A 172 13.36 -15.24 8.05
N ILE A 173 13.62 -15.60 6.79
CA ILE A 173 14.02 -16.97 6.42
C ILE A 173 15.37 -17.33 7.07
N GLU A 174 16.37 -16.44 7.04
CA GLU A 174 17.66 -16.64 7.73
C GLU A 174 17.50 -16.88 9.23
N GLU A 175 16.56 -16.20 9.87
CA GLU A 175 16.27 -16.36 11.30
C GLU A 175 15.25 -17.49 11.60
N GLY A 176 14.84 -18.27 10.60
CA GLY A 176 13.99 -19.46 10.76
C GLY A 176 12.49 -19.18 10.90
N TYR A 177 12.00 -18.05 10.40
CA TYR A 177 10.57 -17.75 10.36
C TYR A 177 9.94 -18.37 9.12
N GLY A 178 8.72 -18.91 9.27
CA GLY A 178 7.79 -18.99 8.16
C GLY A 178 7.37 -17.57 7.73
N VAL A 179 6.99 -17.37 6.46
CA VAL A 179 6.67 -16.04 5.93
C VAL A 179 5.34 -16.06 5.17
N ILE A 180 4.49 -15.06 5.41
CA ILE A 180 3.30 -14.75 4.61
C ILE A 180 3.34 -13.28 4.18
N VAL A 181 3.12 -13.01 2.90
CA VAL A 181 3.07 -11.66 2.32
C VAL A 181 1.69 -11.42 1.73
N LEU A 182 0.99 -10.43 2.27
CA LEU A 182 -0.36 -10.08 1.85
C LEU A 182 -0.35 -9.24 0.56
N ASN A 183 -1.46 -9.26 -0.19
CA ASN A 183 -1.70 -8.44 -1.38
C ASN A 183 -2.98 -7.59 -1.24
N PRO A 184 -3.11 -6.75 -0.19
CA PRO A 184 -4.38 -6.10 0.18
C PRO A 184 -4.96 -5.14 -0.86
N ASN A 185 -4.17 -4.71 -1.85
CA ASN A 185 -4.63 -3.78 -2.89
C ASN A 185 -5.08 -4.49 -4.18
N GLU A 186 -4.92 -5.82 -4.28
CA GLU A 186 -5.51 -6.63 -5.36
C GLU A 186 -6.81 -7.24 -4.86
N ASN A 187 -7.85 -6.39 -4.81
CA ASN A 187 -9.15 -6.65 -4.19
C ASN A 187 -10.33 -6.58 -5.17
N TYR A 188 -10.08 -6.30 -6.45
CA TYR A 188 -11.09 -6.31 -7.52
C TYR A 188 -10.44 -6.55 -8.89
N ILE A 189 -11.28 -6.93 -9.86
CA ILE A 189 -10.95 -6.88 -11.30
C ILE A 189 -11.73 -5.76 -11.98
N GLU A 190 -11.11 -5.09 -12.97
CA GLU A 190 -11.81 -4.15 -13.85
C GLU A 190 -12.38 -4.90 -15.07
N VAL A 191 -13.69 -4.76 -15.32
CA VAL A 191 -14.35 -5.32 -16.52
C VAL A 191 -15.08 -4.22 -17.28
N GLU A 192 -15.11 -4.31 -18.62
CA GLU A 192 -15.83 -3.35 -19.47
C GLU A 192 -17.36 -3.49 -19.25
N LYS A 193 -18.05 -2.36 -19.03
CA LYS A 193 -19.51 -2.36 -18.96
C LYS A 193 -20.10 -2.63 -20.34
N THR A 194 -21.12 -3.48 -20.39
CA THR A 194 -21.90 -3.68 -21.62
C THR A 194 -22.85 -2.50 -21.86
N LYS A 195 -23.16 -2.20 -23.14
CA LYS A 195 -24.05 -1.08 -23.53
C LYS A 195 -25.44 -1.12 -22.86
N ALA A 196 -25.96 -2.31 -22.55
CA ALA A 196 -27.24 -2.48 -21.85
C ALA A 196 -27.19 -2.07 -20.36
N GLN A 197 -26.06 -2.28 -19.68
CA GLN A 197 -25.88 -1.92 -18.27
C GLN A 197 -25.70 -0.41 -18.06
N ILE A 198 -25.20 0.30 -19.07
CA ILE A 198 -25.07 1.76 -19.06
C ILE A 198 -26.46 2.42 -19.03
N GLN A 199 -27.43 1.88 -19.78
CA GLN A 199 -28.81 2.39 -19.86
C GLN A 199 -29.65 2.12 -18.60
N LEU A 200 -29.42 1.02 -17.87
CA LEU A 200 -30.16 0.70 -16.63
C LEU A 200 -29.78 1.59 -15.43
N SER A 201 -28.59 2.19 -15.44
CA SER A 201 -28.08 3.01 -14.33
C SER A 201 -28.65 4.43 -14.27
N SER A 202 -29.34 4.89 -15.31
CA SER A 202 -29.99 6.22 -15.34
C SER A 202 -31.39 6.23 -14.71
N ASP A 203 -32.04 5.07 -14.59
CA ASP A 203 -33.50 5.01 -14.43
C ASP A 203 -33.99 4.44 -13.08
N ILE A 204 -33.11 4.11 -12.13
CA ILE A 204 -33.53 3.54 -10.84
C ILE A 204 -32.99 4.36 -9.66
N SER A 205 -33.84 5.25 -9.12
CA SER A 205 -33.86 5.49 -7.67
C SER A 205 -35.19 6.07 -7.21
N ASP A 206 -36.07 5.19 -6.72
CA ASP A 206 -37.22 5.55 -5.88
C ASP A 206 -36.83 5.42 -4.41
N GLU A 207 -36.34 6.50 -3.78
CA GLU A 207 -36.32 6.66 -2.31
C GLU A 207 -36.27 8.14 -1.87
N PRO A 208 -36.79 8.49 -0.67
CA PRO A 208 -37.18 9.86 -0.32
C PRO A 208 -36.02 10.85 -0.10
N ALA A 209 -36.24 12.10 -0.52
CA ALA A 209 -35.23 13.09 -0.88
C ALA A 209 -34.33 13.65 0.25
N GLU A 210 -34.74 13.63 1.52
CA GLU A 210 -34.11 14.50 2.52
C GLU A 210 -32.93 13.87 3.29
N LYS A 211 -32.93 12.55 3.52
CA LYS A 211 -31.76 11.84 4.12
C LYS A 211 -30.63 11.61 3.11
N ARG A 212 -30.96 11.68 1.81
CA ARG A 212 -30.04 11.52 0.69
C ARG A 212 -29.09 12.69 0.57
N GLU A 213 -29.55 13.94 0.73
CA GLU A 213 -28.73 15.11 0.40
C GLU A 213 -27.40 15.23 1.17
N ARG A 214 -27.35 14.95 2.48
CA ARG A 214 -26.10 15.15 3.26
C ARG A 214 -25.07 14.04 3.07
N LYS A 215 -25.50 12.77 2.97
CA LYS A 215 -24.60 11.62 2.73
C LYS A 215 -24.22 11.50 1.26
N ASP A 216 -25.15 11.75 0.34
CA ASP A 216 -24.86 11.78 -1.10
C ASP A 216 -24.02 12.99 -1.48
N LYS A 217 -24.15 14.18 -0.85
CA LYS A 217 -23.28 15.31 -1.20
C LYS A 217 -21.81 14.98 -0.91
N ILE A 218 -21.50 14.37 0.24
CA ILE A 218 -20.13 14.00 0.60
C ILE A 218 -19.61 12.83 -0.26
N GLN A 219 -20.40 11.77 -0.47
CA GLN A 219 -19.98 10.64 -1.32
C GLN A 219 -19.95 11.01 -2.81
N LYS A 220 -20.88 11.82 -3.32
CA LYS A 220 -20.86 12.34 -4.69
C LYS A 220 -19.80 13.40 -4.89
N GLU A 221 -19.44 14.22 -3.91
CA GLU A 221 -18.29 15.14 -4.02
C GLU A 221 -16.97 14.38 -4.01
N THR A 222 -16.82 13.36 -3.15
CA THR A 222 -15.62 12.52 -3.11
C THR A 222 -15.47 11.71 -4.41
N LYS A 223 -16.57 11.11 -4.89
CA LYS A 223 -16.65 10.42 -6.18
C LYS A 223 -16.45 11.37 -7.36
N LYS A 224 -17.08 12.54 -7.37
CA LYS A 224 -16.85 13.58 -8.40
C LYS A 224 -15.43 14.11 -8.38
N ARG A 225 -14.78 14.30 -7.22
CA ARG A 225 -13.36 14.66 -7.15
C ARG A 225 -12.48 13.55 -7.71
N ARG A 226 -12.75 12.30 -7.32
CA ARG A 226 -12.02 11.12 -7.81
C ARG A 226 -12.18 10.99 -9.32
N ASP A 227 -13.42 10.98 -9.82
CA ASP A 227 -13.78 10.95 -11.24
C ASP A 227 -13.23 12.18 -12.00
N PHE A 228 -13.18 13.36 -11.38
CA PHE A 228 -12.60 14.57 -11.97
C PHE A 228 -11.08 14.41 -12.14
N TYR A 229 -10.35 14.02 -11.10
CA TYR A 229 -8.91 13.75 -11.22
C TYR A 229 -8.61 12.57 -12.17
N GLU A 230 -9.49 11.58 -12.24
CA GLU A 230 -9.40 10.42 -13.12
C GLU A 230 -9.68 10.76 -14.59
N LYS A 231 -10.61 11.70 -14.85
CA LYS A 231 -10.91 12.27 -16.17
C LYS A 231 -9.76 13.08 -16.74
N TYR A 232 -8.96 13.77 -15.90
CA TYR A 232 -7.71 14.43 -16.34
C TYR A 232 -6.53 13.45 -16.46
N ARG A 233 -6.55 12.33 -15.72
CA ARG A 233 -5.51 11.28 -15.77
C ARG A 233 -5.65 10.34 -16.97
N ASN A 234 -6.86 10.17 -17.50
CA ASN A 234 -7.09 9.28 -18.65
C ASN A 234 -8.28 9.71 -19.55
N PRO A 235 -8.13 10.76 -20.38
CA PRO A 235 -9.10 11.17 -21.41
C PRO A 235 -9.55 10.08 -22.41
N GLN A 236 -8.95 8.89 -22.41
CA GLN A 236 -9.23 7.76 -23.32
C GLN A 236 -9.79 6.50 -22.63
N LYS A 237 -10.21 6.54 -21.35
CA LYS A 237 -11.18 5.51 -20.86
C LYS A 237 -12.54 5.81 -21.52
N GLU A 238 -12.64 5.62 -22.85
CA GLU A 238 -13.88 5.78 -23.62
C GLU A 238 -14.92 4.71 -23.25
N LYS A 239 -14.47 3.60 -22.66
CA LYS A 239 -15.32 2.53 -22.19
C LYS A 239 -15.49 2.61 -20.68
N GLU A 240 -16.73 2.78 -20.24
CA GLU A 240 -17.06 2.65 -18.82
C GLU A 240 -16.65 1.25 -18.34
N THR A 241 -15.91 1.19 -17.25
CA THR A 241 -15.53 -0.05 -16.57
C THR A 241 -16.30 -0.16 -15.26
N MET A 242 -16.52 -1.38 -14.78
CA MET A 242 -17.00 -1.64 -13.42
C MET A 242 -15.98 -2.49 -12.68
N GLN A 243 -15.93 -2.32 -11.36
CA GLN A 243 -15.09 -3.11 -10.47
C GLN A 243 -15.92 -4.28 -9.95
N ILE A 244 -15.43 -5.50 -10.15
CA ILE A 244 -15.98 -6.69 -9.49
C ILE A 244 -15.02 -7.05 -8.37
N TYR A 245 -15.45 -6.86 -7.13
CA TYR A 245 -14.65 -7.13 -5.95
C TYR A 245 -14.45 -8.63 -5.74
N ILE A 246 -13.29 -8.98 -5.20
CA ILE A 246 -12.92 -10.34 -4.86
C ILE A 246 -13.65 -10.72 -3.59
N ARG A 247 -14.35 -11.85 -3.61
CA ARG A 247 -15.19 -12.30 -2.52
C ARG A 247 -14.38 -12.39 -1.21
N ASP A 248 -14.93 -11.82 -0.15
CA ASP A 248 -14.35 -11.74 1.19
C ASP A 248 -12.95 -11.07 1.26
N ASN A 249 -12.51 -10.43 0.17
CA ASN A 249 -11.24 -9.75 0.00
C ASN A 249 -11.44 -8.43 -0.78
N GLY A 250 -12.60 -7.78 -0.61
CA GLY A 250 -12.99 -6.57 -1.35
C GLY A 250 -12.32 -5.29 -0.85
N SER A 251 -11.66 -5.33 0.31
CA SER A 251 -10.87 -4.24 0.86
C SER A 251 -9.56 -4.74 1.51
N PRO A 252 -8.58 -3.85 1.77
CA PRO A 252 -7.38 -4.18 2.54
C PRO A 252 -7.67 -4.83 3.90
N GLU A 253 -8.71 -4.35 4.58
CA GLU A 253 -9.16 -4.86 5.88
C GLU A 253 -9.76 -6.26 5.77
N GLU A 254 -10.70 -6.45 4.83
CA GLU A 254 -11.30 -7.77 4.54
C GLU A 254 -10.21 -8.78 4.17
N HIS A 255 -9.23 -8.38 3.36
CA HIS A 255 -8.10 -9.24 2.99
C HIS A 255 -7.25 -9.66 4.20
N ALA A 256 -6.97 -8.74 5.13
CA ALA A 256 -6.22 -9.07 6.35
C ALA A 256 -6.99 -10.06 7.25
N ILE A 257 -8.31 -9.89 7.38
CA ILE A 257 -9.20 -10.78 8.12
C ILE A 257 -9.26 -12.15 7.44
N TYR A 258 -9.46 -12.19 6.12
CA TYR A 258 -9.51 -13.42 5.34
C TYR A 258 -8.23 -14.24 5.50
N VAL A 259 -7.07 -13.60 5.33
CA VAL A 259 -5.78 -14.28 5.44
C VAL A 259 -5.53 -14.76 6.88
N TRP A 260 -6.03 -14.03 7.89
CA TRP A 260 -6.02 -14.53 9.26
C TRP A 260 -6.82 -15.81 9.42
N ASP A 261 -8.10 -15.77 9.05
CA ASP A 261 -9.05 -16.86 9.28
C ASP A 261 -8.65 -18.14 8.55
N HIS A 262 -8.13 -18.03 7.33
CA HIS A 262 -7.83 -19.19 6.48
C HIS A 262 -6.39 -19.70 6.58
N PHE A 263 -5.44 -18.88 7.04
CA PHE A 263 -4.01 -19.26 7.03
C PHE A 263 -3.33 -19.01 8.38
N ILE A 264 -3.28 -17.77 8.84
CA ILE A 264 -2.46 -17.41 10.02
C ILE A 264 -3.00 -18.11 11.27
N SER A 265 -4.32 -18.14 11.46
CA SER A 265 -4.99 -18.83 12.58
C SER A 265 -4.82 -20.35 12.56
N GLN A 266 -4.49 -20.94 11.40
CA GLN A 266 -4.26 -22.37 11.21
C GLN A 266 -2.77 -22.75 11.27
N SER A 267 -1.87 -21.77 11.27
CA SER A 267 -0.43 -22.03 11.34
C SER A 267 -0.04 -22.68 12.67
N ALA A 268 1.01 -23.50 12.68
CA ALA A 268 1.56 -24.12 13.89
C ALA A 268 2.38 -23.15 14.77
N ALA A 269 2.68 -21.95 14.26
CA ALA A 269 3.60 -21.02 14.90
C ALA A 269 3.12 -20.54 16.27
N GLU A 270 3.96 -20.70 17.29
CA GLU A 270 3.75 -20.17 18.64
C GLU A 270 3.93 -18.65 18.70
N ASN A 271 4.77 -18.10 17.81
CA ASN A 271 5.11 -16.68 17.77
C ASN A 271 4.80 -16.06 16.40
N VAL A 272 3.69 -15.33 16.31
CA VAL A 272 3.33 -14.59 15.09
C VAL A 272 3.78 -13.13 15.20
N PHE A 273 4.40 -12.61 14.14
CA PHE A 273 4.89 -11.24 14.03
C PHE A 273 4.30 -10.55 12.81
N PHE A 274 4.03 -9.25 12.93
CA PHE A 274 3.55 -8.44 11.83
C PHE A 274 4.49 -7.28 11.55
N VAL A 275 4.74 -6.99 10.28
CA VAL A 275 5.25 -5.68 9.83
C VAL A 275 4.19 -5.05 8.94
N ALA A 276 3.63 -3.92 9.35
CA ALA A 276 2.54 -3.26 8.65
C ALA A 276 2.89 -1.80 8.34
N HIS A 277 3.04 -1.49 7.05
CA HIS A 277 3.42 -0.17 6.58
C HIS A 277 2.21 0.71 6.29
N SER A 278 2.24 1.98 6.72
CA SER A 278 1.24 2.98 6.33
C SER A 278 -0.19 2.50 6.61
N TYR A 279 -1.04 2.46 5.58
CA TYR A 279 -2.41 1.92 5.64
C TYR A 279 -2.48 0.45 6.05
N GLY A 280 -1.42 -0.35 5.84
CA GLY A 280 -1.37 -1.74 6.30
C GLY A 280 -1.55 -1.87 7.81
N GLY A 281 -1.13 -0.87 8.59
CA GLY A 281 -1.39 -0.85 10.04
C GLY A 281 -2.86 -0.59 10.38
N LEU A 282 -3.60 0.14 9.54
CA LEU A 282 -5.05 0.28 9.71
C LEU A 282 -5.74 -1.07 9.49
N ALA A 283 -5.36 -1.79 8.43
CA ALA A 283 -5.86 -3.15 8.15
C ALA A 283 -5.53 -4.13 9.29
N PHE A 284 -4.33 -4.05 9.88
CA PHE A 284 -3.98 -4.83 11.06
C PHE A 284 -4.86 -4.48 12.28
N VAL A 285 -5.11 -3.19 12.54
CA VAL A 285 -5.98 -2.78 13.66
C VAL A 285 -7.42 -3.27 13.46
N GLU A 286 -7.93 -3.26 12.21
CA GLU A 286 -9.25 -3.84 11.93
C GLU A 286 -9.28 -5.36 12.21
N LEU A 287 -8.24 -6.09 11.80
CA LEU A 287 -8.08 -7.51 12.18
C LEU A 287 -8.08 -7.69 13.71
N MET A 288 -7.35 -6.84 14.44
CA MET A 288 -7.30 -6.88 15.91
C MET A 288 -8.66 -6.61 16.55
N ILE A 289 -9.48 -5.72 15.99
CA ILE A 289 -10.85 -5.46 16.46
C ILE A 289 -11.73 -6.70 16.25
N GLN A 290 -11.66 -7.31 15.06
CA GLN A 290 -12.55 -8.40 14.66
C GLN A 290 -12.13 -9.77 15.23
N ARG A 291 -10.86 -9.96 15.59
CA ARG A 291 -10.28 -11.23 16.10
C ARG A 291 -9.50 -11.06 17.40
N GLU A 292 -9.93 -10.11 18.25
CA GLU A 292 -9.19 -9.67 19.46
C GLU A 292 -8.60 -10.83 20.27
N ALA A 293 -9.41 -11.82 20.65
CA ALA A 293 -8.98 -12.90 21.53
C ALA A 293 -7.88 -13.76 20.90
N GLU A 294 -8.02 -14.09 19.61
CA GLU A 294 -7.06 -14.92 18.88
C GLU A 294 -5.76 -14.17 18.62
N VAL A 295 -5.86 -12.91 18.18
CA VAL A 295 -4.69 -12.06 17.89
C VAL A 295 -3.88 -11.85 19.17
N LYS A 296 -4.53 -11.53 20.29
CA LYS A 296 -3.84 -11.37 21.59
C LYS A 296 -3.12 -12.63 22.07
N ASN A 297 -3.68 -13.80 21.76
CA ASN A 297 -3.11 -15.07 22.20
C ASN A 297 -1.94 -15.52 21.32
N ARG A 298 -1.95 -15.19 20.02
CA ARG A 298 -1.00 -15.72 19.03
C ARG A 298 0.08 -14.75 18.60
N VAL A 299 -0.21 -13.45 18.57
CA VAL A 299 0.72 -12.43 18.08
C VAL A 299 1.67 -12.01 19.21
N THR A 300 2.96 -12.16 18.96
CA THR A 300 4.02 -11.80 19.91
C THR A 300 4.40 -10.33 19.81
N ALA A 301 4.48 -9.77 18.60
CA ALA A 301 4.77 -8.35 18.41
C ALA A 301 4.38 -7.84 17.02
N VAL A 302 4.15 -6.52 16.92
CA VAL A 302 3.75 -5.83 15.69
C VAL A 302 4.63 -4.60 15.48
N ALA A 303 5.36 -4.57 14.37
CA ALA A 303 6.09 -3.40 13.93
C ALA A 303 5.26 -2.63 12.90
N LEU A 304 4.93 -1.39 13.24
CA LEU A 304 4.25 -0.46 12.36
C LEU A 304 5.30 0.48 11.76
N THR A 305 5.21 0.75 10.46
CA THR A 305 6.16 1.66 9.79
C THR A 305 5.39 2.81 9.16
N ASP A 306 5.50 3.96 9.80
CA ASP A 306 4.77 5.20 9.53
C ASP A 306 3.27 4.97 9.30
N SER A 307 2.68 4.16 10.18
CA SER A 307 1.29 3.77 10.04
C SER A 307 0.33 4.92 10.33
N VAL A 308 -0.75 4.97 9.56
CA VAL A 308 -1.85 5.95 9.67
C VAL A 308 -3.04 5.45 10.48
N HIS A 309 -2.90 4.31 11.18
CA HIS A 309 -3.94 3.79 12.07
C HIS A 309 -4.35 4.84 13.11
N ASN A 310 -5.60 4.76 13.56
CA ASN A 310 -6.10 5.69 14.56
C ASN A 310 -7.07 4.98 15.48
N VAL A 311 -6.57 4.58 16.65
CA VAL A 311 -7.35 3.81 17.64
C VAL A 311 -8.56 4.56 18.19
N TRP A 312 -8.62 5.89 18.01
CA TRP A 312 -9.73 6.73 18.47
C TRP A 312 -10.85 6.82 17.42
N HIS A 313 -10.49 6.75 16.14
CA HIS A 313 -11.46 6.73 15.03
C HIS A 313 -11.91 5.31 14.67
N GLN A 314 -11.09 4.29 14.95
CA GLN A 314 -11.43 2.88 14.78
C GLN A 314 -12.18 2.30 16.01
N GLU A 315 -12.64 3.16 16.93
CA GLU A 315 -13.43 2.78 18.13
C GLU A 315 -12.81 1.63 18.96
N VAL A 316 -11.48 1.59 19.03
CA VAL A 316 -10.75 0.48 19.63
C VAL A 316 -11.07 0.34 21.12
N GLY A 317 -11.36 -0.88 21.57
CA GLY A 317 -11.63 -1.19 22.97
C GLY A 317 -10.44 -0.89 23.89
N LYS A 318 -10.70 -0.64 25.19
CA LYS A 318 -9.64 -0.36 26.18
C LYS A 318 -8.58 -1.47 26.22
N THR A 319 -9.04 -2.71 26.20
CA THR A 319 -8.22 -3.92 26.25
C THR A 319 -7.29 -4.03 25.04
N ILE A 320 -7.73 -3.63 23.85
CA ILE A 320 -6.89 -3.63 22.63
C ILE A 320 -5.85 -2.51 22.72
N ARG A 321 -6.22 -1.30 23.17
CA ARG A 321 -5.26 -0.20 23.37
C ARG A 321 -4.14 -0.56 24.35
N GLU A 322 -4.48 -1.23 25.45
CA GLU A 322 -3.48 -1.72 26.41
C GLU A 322 -2.54 -2.73 25.76
N TRP A 323 -3.08 -3.70 25.02
CA TRP A 323 -2.27 -4.68 24.31
C TRP A 323 -1.37 -4.04 23.24
N MET A 324 -1.86 -3.07 22.47
CA MET A 324 -1.06 -2.36 21.47
C MET A 324 0.09 -1.59 22.12
N ARG A 325 -0.12 -1.01 23.31
CA ARG A 325 0.94 -0.30 24.05
C ARG A 325 2.09 -1.23 24.45
N GLU A 326 1.79 -2.49 24.69
CA GLU A 326 2.77 -3.49 25.17
C GLU A 326 3.43 -4.26 24.03
N ASN A 327 2.71 -4.50 22.92
CA ASN A 327 3.12 -5.44 21.87
C ASN A 327 3.38 -4.78 20.51
N CYS A 328 3.09 -3.48 20.35
CA CYS A 328 3.32 -2.74 19.11
C CYS A 328 4.41 -1.66 19.29
N CYS A 329 5.09 -1.34 18.19
CA CYS A 329 5.93 -0.14 18.09
C CYS A 329 5.79 0.45 16.68
N ASN A 330 5.65 1.77 16.56
CA ASN A 330 5.50 2.47 15.29
C ASN A 330 6.73 3.35 14.98
N TRP A 331 7.49 2.97 13.95
CA TRP A 331 8.61 3.74 13.41
C TRP A 331 8.09 4.78 12.43
N VAL A 332 7.97 6.02 12.89
CA VAL A 332 7.33 7.12 12.14
C VAL A 332 8.35 8.01 11.42
N SER A 333 7.90 8.72 10.39
CA SER A 333 8.72 9.71 9.71
C SER A 333 9.09 10.84 10.69
N SER A 334 10.38 11.10 10.86
CA SER A 334 10.92 12.12 11.76
C SER A 334 12.34 12.47 11.37
N SER A 335 12.73 13.72 11.64
CA SER A 335 14.11 14.22 11.51
C SER A 335 15.05 13.70 12.61
N GLU A 336 14.49 13.16 13.69
CA GLU A 336 15.26 12.65 14.83
C GLU A 336 16.03 11.36 14.47
N PRO A 337 17.14 11.03 15.18
CA PRO A 337 17.83 9.77 15.01
C PRO A 337 16.92 8.56 15.19
N LEU A 338 17.21 7.46 14.48
CA LEU A 338 16.50 6.18 14.60
C LEU A 338 16.34 5.78 16.08
N ASP A 339 15.14 5.29 16.43
CA ASP A 339 14.72 4.84 17.76
C ASP A 339 14.52 5.95 18.81
N THR A 340 14.70 7.22 18.45
CA THR A 340 14.32 8.35 19.34
C THR A 340 12.81 8.37 19.55
N SER A 341 12.35 8.40 20.81
CA SER A 341 10.92 8.49 21.15
C SER A 341 10.26 9.73 20.53
N VAL A 342 9.11 9.56 19.91
CA VAL A 342 8.32 10.64 19.30
C VAL A 342 6.99 10.75 20.03
N GLU A 343 6.72 11.91 20.62
CA GLU A 343 5.48 12.14 21.35
C GLU A 343 4.25 12.16 20.42
N SER A 344 3.12 11.68 20.94
CA SER A 344 1.82 11.75 20.28
C SER A 344 0.79 12.34 21.23
N MET A 345 0.00 13.30 20.73
CA MET A 345 -1.12 13.89 21.46
C MET A 345 -2.20 12.83 21.80
N LEU A 346 -2.25 11.77 21.01
CA LEU A 346 -3.20 10.67 21.13
C LEU A 346 -2.41 9.36 21.19
N PRO A 347 -2.05 8.87 22.38
CA PRO A 347 -1.19 7.69 22.52
C PRO A 347 -1.95 6.39 22.24
N ASP A 348 -1.45 5.61 21.29
CA ASP A 348 -1.90 4.26 20.95
C ASP A 348 -0.85 3.22 21.36
N CYS A 349 0.30 3.22 20.69
CA CYS A 349 1.47 2.40 20.93
C CYS A 349 2.73 3.29 21.02
N PRO A 350 3.86 2.78 21.56
CA PRO A 350 5.15 3.44 21.46
C PRO A 350 5.47 3.89 20.03
N ARG A 351 5.87 5.15 19.89
CA ARG A 351 6.30 5.74 18.61
C ARG A 351 7.75 6.15 18.71
N VAL A 352 8.54 5.74 17.73
CA VAL A 352 9.94 6.10 17.63
C VAL A 352 10.25 6.59 16.22
N SER A 353 11.31 7.40 16.08
CA SER A 353 11.75 7.88 14.78
C SER A 353 12.28 6.73 13.93
N ALA A 354 11.91 6.70 12.65
CA ALA A 354 12.53 5.85 11.64
C ALA A 354 13.90 6.38 11.16
N GLY A 355 14.36 7.55 11.62
CA GLY A 355 15.59 8.18 11.14
C GLY A 355 15.48 8.78 9.73
N THR A 356 14.27 9.14 9.31
CA THR A 356 14.00 9.76 8.00
C THR A 356 12.66 10.49 8.02
N GLU A 357 12.57 11.61 7.29
CA GLU A 357 11.31 12.33 7.05
C GLU A 357 10.54 11.79 5.84
N ARG A 358 11.13 10.85 5.08
CA ARG A 358 10.49 10.26 3.89
C ARG A 358 9.63 9.07 4.30
N HIS A 359 8.31 9.26 4.28
CA HIS A 359 7.30 8.23 4.55
C HIS A 359 7.65 6.86 3.96
N GLU A 360 7.94 6.84 2.66
CA GLU A 360 8.18 5.58 1.93
C GLU A 360 9.46 4.84 2.39
N LEU A 361 10.43 5.53 3.00
CA LEU A 361 11.69 4.94 3.46
C LEU A 361 11.63 4.38 4.88
N THR A 362 10.56 4.64 5.61
CA THR A 362 10.47 4.27 7.04
C THR A 362 10.63 2.77 7.26
N SER A 363 10.04 1.92 6.41
CA SER A 363 10.24 0.46 6.46
C SER A 363 11.72 0.07 6.26
N TRP A 364 12.41 0.66 5.29
CA TRP A 364 13.81 0.33 5.04
C TRP A 364 14.73 0.84 6.16
N LYS A 365 14.53 2.07 6.63
CA LYS A 365 15.40 2.66 7.66
C LYS A 365 15.21 2.05 9.04
N SER A 366 14.01 1.59 9.36
CA SER A 366 13.71 0.91 10.62
C SER A 366 14.04 -0.58 10.62
N PHE A 367 14.31 -1.19 9.46
CA PHE A 367 14.51 -2.63 9.30
C PHE A 367 15.40 -3.30 10.36
N PRO A 368 16.62 -2.80 10.68
CA PRO A 368 17.44 -3.40 11.73
C PRO A 368 16.80 -3.32 13.13
N SER A 369 16.14 -2.20 13.43
CA SER A 369 15.49 -1.98 14.72
C SER A 369 14.24 -2.84 14.89
N VAL A 370 13.48 -3.07 13.82
CA VAL A 370 12.31 -3.95 13.82
C VAL A 370 12.67 -5.38 14.23
N PHE A 371 13.72 -5.97 13.66
CA PHE A 371 14.15 -7.31 14.04
C PHE A 371 14.73 -7.38 15.46
N LYS A 372 15.41 -6.32 15.91
CA LYS A 372 15.83 -6.20 17.31
C LYS A 372 14.63 -6.21 18.25
N PHE A 373 13.60 -5.43 17.95
CA PHE A 373 12.34 -5.37 18.69
C PHE A 373 11.65 -6.74 18.77
N PHE A 374 11.55 -7.47 17.65
CA PHE A 374 11.01 -8.83 17.66
C PHE A 374 11.81 -9.79 18.53
N GLY A 375 13.14 -9.73 18.46
CA GLY A 375 14.01 -10.54 19.32
C GLY A 375 13.85 -10.23 20.82
N GLU A 376 13.61 -8.96 21.18
CA GLU A 376 13.33 -8.55 22.55
C GLU A 376 11.94 -9.03 23.03
N ALA A 377 10.93 -8.96 22.17
CA ALA A 377 9.58 -9.46 22.47
C ALA A 377 9.57 -10.97 22.75
N VAL A 378 10.30 -11.77 21.97
CA VAL A 378 10.46 -13.22 22.23
C VAL A 378 11.12 -13.47 23.59
N LYS A 379 12.19 -12.73 23.92
CA LYS A 379 12.89 -12.86 25.21
C LYS A 379 11.97 -12.51 26.38
N ALA A 380 11.15 -11.47 26.24
CA ALA A 380 10.19 -11.05 27.26
C ALA A 380 9.11 -12.13 27.48
N LYS A 381 8.51 -12.65 26.40
CA LYS A 381 7.51 -13.74 26.44
C LYS A 381 8.07 -14.99 27.14
N ASN A 382 9.27 -15.43 26.76
CA ASN A 382 9.93 -16.58 27.37
C ASN A 382 10.30 -16.37 28.85
N SER A 383 10.50 -15.12 29.28
CA SER A 383 10.79 -14.81 30.69
C SER A 383 9.55 -14.88 31.58
N LEU A 384 8.36 -14.60 31.03
CA LEU A 384 7.08 -14.72 31.73
C LEU A 384 6.66 -16.19 31.93
N VAL A 385 7.06 -17.08 31.03
CA VAL A 385 6.72 -18.52 31.07
C VAL A 385 7.63 -19.32 32.01
N LYS A 386 8.86 -18.85 32.29
CA LYS A 386 9.75 -19.52 33.25
C LYS A 386 9.22 -19.37 34.68
N PRO A 387 8.93 -20.47 35.40
CA PRO A 387 8.53 -20.36 36.79
C PRO A 387 9.67 -19.73 37.60
N THR A 388 9.36 -18.63 38.30
CA THR A 388 10.26 -18.06 39.29
C THR A 388 10.66 -19.17 40.25
N PRO A 389 11.96 -19.45 40.47
CA PRO A 389 12.34 -20.44 41.48
C PRO A 389 11.88 -19.89 42.82
N THR A 390 10.81 -20.47 43.38
CA THR A 390 10.45 -20.26 44.79
C THR A 390 11.67 -20.66 45.61
N ARG A 391 12.40 -19.67 46.10
CA ARG A 391 13.47 -19.83 47.08
C ARG A 391 12.83 -20.33 48.38
N ARG A 392 12.66 -21.65 48.50
CA ARG A 392 12.27 -22.32 49.75
C ARG A 392 13.42 -22.19 50.75
N SER A 393 13.15 -21.38 51.78
CA SER A 393 13.61 -21.39 53.17
C SER A 393 15.07 -21.71 53.50
N ASN A 394 15.68 -20.85 54.30
CA ASN A 394 16.20 -21.26 55.62
C ASN A 394 16.08 -20.09 56.59
N ARG A 395 14.96 -20.05 57.32
CA ARG A 395 14.80 -19.21 58.51
C ARG A 395 15.44 -19.99 59.65
N ILE A 396 16.69 -19.69 59.95
CA ILE A 396 17.37 -20.21 61.14
C ILE A 396 16.67 -19.55 62.34
N LYS A 397 15.89 -20.34 63.07
CA LYS A 397 15.48 -20.00 64.44
C LYS A 397 16.69 -20.22 65.34
N TYR A 398 17.14 -19.17 66.01
CA TYR A 398 17.93 -19.31 67.23
C TYR A 398 16.96 -19.31 68.41
N GLU A 399 16.68 -20.51 68.90
CA GLU A 399 16.43 -20.87 70.30
C GLU A 399 17.77 -21.50 70.73
N GLU A 400 18.43 -21.21 71.85
CA GLU A 400 17.95 -21.03 73.21
C GLU A 400 19.14 -20.64 74.13
N PHE A 401 18.78 -20.06 75.29
CA PHE A 401 19.43 -20.08 76.62
C PHE A 401 20.88 -19.63 76.83
#